data_AF-A0A8S0PAY9-F1
#
_entry.id   AF-A0A8S0PAY9-F1
#
_cell.length_a   1.000
_cell.length_b   1.000
_cell.length_c   1.000
_cell.angle_alpha   90.00
_cell.angle_beta   90.00
_cell.angle_gamma   90.00
#
_symmetry.space_group_name_H-M   'P 1'
#
loop_
_entity.id
_entity.type
_entity.pdbx_description
1 polymer ?
#
loop_
_entity_poly.entity_id
_entity_poly.type
_entity_poly.pdbx_seq_one_letter_code
_entity_poly.pdbx_strand_id
1 'polypeptide(L)'
;MSAESASSIQRNQVDLLDFVNWSGVECLNQNSSHCLPNALKRDYREDEGLNLESDADEQLLIYIPFTQVIKLHSIVIKGPEEEGPKTVKLFANKEHMGFSNVNDYPPSDTVVLSEDDLKGKPVILKYVKFQNVRR
;
A
#
# COMPACT_ATOMS: atom_id res chain seq x y z
N MET A 1 28.91 5.24 -1.25
CA MET A 1 28.16 6.08 -2.22
C MET A 1 26.77 6.24 -1.63
N SER A 2 26.36 7.48 -1.37
CA SER A 2 25.18 7.81 -0.57
C SER A 2 23.91 7.41 -1.32
N ALA A 3 23.12 6.50 -0.76
CA ALA A 3 21.79 6.20 -1.25
C ALA A 3 20.89 7.41 -0.99
N GLU A 4 20.54 8.12 -2.05
CA GLU A 4 19.46 9.10 -2.02
C GLU A 4 18.15 8.32 -1.85
N SER A 5 17.77 8.05 -0.60
CA SER A 5 16.51 7.41 -0.27
C SER A 5 15.36 8.24 -0.84
N ALA A 6 14.81 7.75 -1.96
CA ALA A 6 13.70 8.34 -2.67
C ALA A 6 12.40 8.19 -1.87
N SER A 7 12.25 9.04 -0.86
CA SER A 7 10.97 9.42 -0.29
C SER A 7 11.00 10.93 -0.14
N SER A 8 10.65 11.66 -1.21
CA SER A 8 10.36 13.10 -1.14
C SER A 8 9.05 13.30 -0.38
N ILE A 9 9.07 12.97 0.92
CA ILE A 9 7.98 13.24 1.84
C ILE A 9 7.85 14.75 1.87
N GLN A 10 6.72 15.27 1.37
CA GLN A 10 6.41 16.69 1.42
C GLN A 10 6.59 17.16 2.87
N ARG A 11 7.10 18.37 3.11
CA ARG A 11 7.53 18.88 4.44
C ARG A 11 6.50 18.74 5.59
N ASN A 12 5.26 18.37 5.30
CA ASN A 12 4.15 18.22 6.25
C ASN A 12 3.53 16.80 6.28
N GLN A 13 4.14 15.83 5.60
CA GLN A 13 3.70 14.43 5.60
C GLN A 13 4.66 13.61 6.46
N VAL A 14 4.16 12.53 7.06
CA VAL A 14 4.95 11.59 7.85
C VAL A 14 4.76 10.19 7.26
N ASP A 15 5.81 9.38 7.33
CA ASP A 15 5.73 7.99 6.91
C ASP A 15 4.87 7.22 7.93
N LEU A 16 3.87 6.48 7.44
CA LEU A 16 2.91 5.80 8.31
C LEU A 16 3.38 4.43 8.78
N LEU A 17 4.53 3.96 8.27
CA LEU A 17 5.10 2.65 8.58
C LEU A 17 5.32 2.39 10.07
N ASP A 18 5.68 3.42 10.84
CA ASP A 18 5.89 3.32 12.29
C ASP A 18 4.57 3.06 13.05
N PHE A 19 3.44 3.45 12.46
CA PHE A 19 2.11 3.26 13.01
C PHE A 19 1.43 1.98 12.52
N VAL A 20 2.06 1.20 11.63
CA VAL A 20 1.52 -0.06 11.13
C VAL A 20 1.63 -1.15 12.20
N ASN A 21 0.54 -1.86 12.46
CA ASN A 21 0.52 -3.01 13.34
C ASN A 21 0.89 -4.29 12.58
N TRP A 22 2.18 -4.57 12.48
CA TRP A 22 2.72 -5.75 11.80
C TRP A 22 2.14 -7.09 12.28
N SER A 23 1.68 -7.20 13.53
CA SER A 23 1.10 -8.44 14.05
C SER A 23 -0.29 -8.75 13.49
N GLY A 24 -1.01 -7.74 12.97
CA GLY A 24 -2.32 -7.91 12.35
C GLY A 24 -2.31 -7.66 10.84
N VAL A 25 -1.14 -7.40 10.26
CA VAL A 25 -1.02 -7.22 8.81
C VAL A 25 -1.28 -8.55 8.12
N GLU A 26 -2.21 -8.54 7.16
CA GLU A 26 -2.57 -9.72 6.38
C GLU A 26 -2.48 -9.38 4.89
N CYS A 27 -2.10 -10.35 4.07
CA CYS A 27 -2.11 -10.19 2.62
C CYS A 27 -2.63 -11.48 1.98
N LEU A 28 -3.66 -11.36 1.16
CA LEU A 28 -4.26 -12.44 0.42
C LEU A 28 -3.73 -12.43 -1.02
N ASN A 29 -3.54 -13.62 -1.57
CA ASN A 29 -2.93 -13.87 -2.88
C ASN A 29 -1.47 -13.41 -3.01
N GLN A 30 -0.75 -13.21 -1.90
CA GLN A 30 0.71 -13.02 -1.93
C GLN A 30 1.44 -14.34 -2.18
N ASN A 31 2.55 -14.29 -2.90
CA ASN A 31 3.46 -15.42 -3.07
C ASN A 31 4.19 -15.71 -1.74
N SER A 32 4.34 -16.99 -1.40
CA SER A 32 5.01 -17.46 -0.19
C SER A 32 6.49 -16.99 -0.10
N SER A 33 7.14 -16.80 -1.24
CA SER A 33 8.53 -16.30 -1.33
C SER A 33 8.60 -14.76 -1.28
N HIS A 34 7.55 -14.09 -1.76
CA HIS A 34 7.49 -12.63 -1.94
C HIS A 34 6.34 -12.04 -1.11
N CYS A 35 6.57 -11.92 0.19
CA CYS A 35 5.54 -11.49 1.15
C CYS A 35 5.41 -9.95 1.22
N LEU A 36 4.24 -9.48 1.63
CA LEU A 36 3.95 -8.04 1.83
C LEU A 36 4.99 -7.25 2.63
N PRO A 37 5.54 -7.73 3.78
CA PRO A 37 6.53 -6.97 4.52
C PRO A 37 7.80 -6.65 3.71
N ASN A 38 8.10 -7.40 2.64
CA ASN A 38 9.20 -7.10 1.73
C ASN A 38 8.94 -5.77 0.99
N ALA A 39 7.71 -5.57 0.50
CA ALA A 39 7.32 -4.33 -0.18
C ALA A 39 7.01 -3.18 0.78
N LEU A 40 6.54 -3.48 2.00
CA LEU A 40 6.09 -2.47 2.96
C LEU A 40 7.25 -1.93 3.83
N LYS A 41 8.18 -2.78 4.29
CA LYS A 41 9.29 -2.33 5.16
C LYS A 41 10.29 -1.49 4.37
N ARG A 42 10.75 -0.41 5.01
CA ARG A 42 11.73 0.51 4.43
C ARG A 42 13.06 -0.15 4.08
N ASP A 43 13.56 -1.05 4.92
CA ASP A 43 14.81 -1.78 4.69
C ASP A 43 14.72 -2.72 3.47
N TYR A 44 13.56 -3.37 3.27
CA TYR A 44 13.39 -4.38 2.23
C TYR A 44 12.96 -3.80 0.89
N ARG A 45 12.18 -2.71 0.87
CA ARG A 45 11.73 -2.06 -0.37
C ARG A 45 12.87 -1.42 -1.18
N GLU A 46 14.05 -1.24 -0.58
CA GLU A 46 15.25 -0.73 -1.25
C GLU A 46 16.06 -1.88 -1.89
N ASP A 47 15.72 -3.14 -1.61
CA ASP A 47 16.36 -4.32 -2.18
C ASP A 47 15.56 -4.83 -3.39
N GLU A 48 16.19 -4.83 -4.57
CA GLU A 48 15.57 -5.29 -5.83
C GLU A 48 15.20 -6.78 -5.81
N GLY A 49 15.73 -7.57 -4.86
CA GLY A 49 15.37 -8.98 -4.69
C GLY A 49 14.14 -9.22 -3.81
N LEU A 50 13.64 -8.18 -3.11
CA LEU A 50 12.56 -8.30 -2.13
C LEU A 50 11.32 -7.50 -2.55
N ASN A 51 10.60 -8.04 -3.52
CA ASN A 51 9.28 -7.54 -3.94
C ASN A 51 8.12 -8.31 -3.28
N LEU A 52 6.92 -7.73 -3.38
CA LEU A 52 5.65 -8.43 -3.20
C LEU A 52 5.19 -8.90 -4.59
N GLU A 53 4.82 -10.17 -4.69
CA GLU A 53 4.31 -10.78 -5.92
C GLU A 53 2.98 -11.48 -5.63
N SER A 54 2.11 -11.54 -6.63
CA SER A 54 0.90 -12.34 -6.59
C SER A 54 1.18 -13.82 -6.89
N ASP A 55 0.56 -14.73 -6.14
CA ASP A 55 0.79 -16.18 -6.27
C ASP A 55 0.02 -16.80 -7.44
N ALA A 56 -1.25 -16.39 -7.63
CA ALA A 56 -2.16 -17.01 -8.60
C ALA A 56 -2.69 -16.02 -9.64
N ASP A 57 -3.27 -14.91 -9.18
CA ASP A 57 -3.97 -13.94 -10.03
C ASP A 57 -3.40 -12.52 -9.87
N GLU A 58 -3.67 -11.62 -10.81
CA GLU A 58 -3.28 -10.19 -10.78
C GLU A 58 -3.91 -9.37 -9.64
N GLN A 59 -4.76 -9.98 -8.80
CA GLN A 59 -5.49 -9.31 -7.73
C GLN A 59 -4.85 -9.59 -6.36
N LEU A 60 -4.19 -8.59 -5.77
CA LEU A 60 -3.69 -8.66 -4.39
C LEU A 60 -4.63 -7.93 -3.44
N LEU A 61 -4.87 -8.51 -2.26
CA LEU A 61 -5.62 -7.85 -1.20
C LEU A 61 -4.76 -7.71 0.04
N ILE A 62 -4.49 -6.46 0.40
CA ILE A 62 -3.57 -6.11 1.47
C ILE A 62 -4.37 -5.47 2.60
N TYR A 63 -4.30 -6.07 3.79
CA TYR A 63 -4.88 -5.54 5.01
C TYR A 63 -3.78 -5.01 5.93
N ILE A 64 -3.82 -3.70 6.18
CA ILE A 64 -2.82 -2.99 6.99
C ILE A 64 -3.53 -2.32 8.17
N PRO A 65 -3.59 -2.96 9.34
CA PRO A 65 -4.12 -2.32 10.53
C PRO A 65 -3.10 -1.32 11.09
N PHE A 66 -3.60 -0.20 11.60
CA PHE A 66 -2.78 0.80 12.29
C PHE A 66 -2.96 0.72 13.80
N THR A 67 -1.90 0.97 14.57
CA THR A 67 -1.90 0.98 16.04
C THR A 67 -2.64 2.20 16.61
N GLN A 68 -2.68 3.29 15.86
CA GLN A 68 -3.35 4.54 16.22
C GLN A 68 -4.17 5.08 15.04
N VAL A 69 -5.05 6.05 15.32
CA VAL A 69 -5.84 6.72 14.29
C VAL A 69 -4.92 7.62 13.46
N ILE A 70 -4.84 7.37 12.15
CA ILE A 70 -4.04 8.16 11.22
C ILE A 70 -4.92 8.87 10.19
N LYS A 71 -4.32 9.88 9.55
CA LYS A 71 -4.92 10.60 8.41
C LYS A 71 -4.16 10.25 7.15
N LEU A 72 -4.79 9.47 6.28
CA LEU A 72 -4.18 9.08 5.01
C LEU A 72 -4.36 10.21 3.99
N HIS A 73 -3.27 10.88 3.64
CA HIS A 73 -3.29 12.00 2.69
C HIS A 73 -2.91 11.57 1.27
N SER A 74 -1.87 10.74 1.16
CA SER A 74 -1.34 10.25 -0.10
C SER A 74 -0.72 8.87 0.10
N ILE A 75 -0.63 8.12 -0.99
CA ILE A 75 0.05 6.83 -1.06
C ILE A 75 1.16 6.89 -2.09
N VAL A 76 2.22 6.15 -1.86
CA VAL A 76 3.32 5.98 -2.81
C VAL A 76 3.39 4.51 -3.12
N ILE A 77 3.31 4.17 -4.41
CA ILE A 77 3.43 2.79 -4.87
C ILE A 77 4.57 2.77 -5.88
N LYS A 78 5.46 1.80 -5.70
CA LYS A 78 6.58 1.55 -6.62
C LYS A 78 6.44 0.14 -7.16
N GLY A 79 6.69 -0.02 -8.45
CA GLY A 79 6.65 -1.31 -9.10
C GLY A 79 7.16 -1.24 -10.55
N PRO A 80 7.38 -2.40 -11.19
CA PRO A 80 7.72 -2.45 -12.61
C PRO A 80 6.57 -1.87 -13.45
N GLU A 81 6.88 -1.32 -14.62
CA GLU A 81 5.86 -0.73 -15.51
C GLU A 81 4.84 -1.76 -16.02
N GLU A 82 5.30 -3.00 -16.24
CA GLU A 82 4.49 -4.09 -16.79
C GLU A 82 3.79 -4.94 -15.72
N GLU A 83 4.40 -5.07 -14.54
CA GLU A 83 3.91 -5.92 -13.43
C GLU A 83 3.34 -5.10 -12.26
N GLY A 84 3.37 -3.77 -12.38
CA GLY A 84 2.85 -2.85 -11.37
C GLY A 84 1.32 -2.85 -11.31
N PRO A 85 0.73 -2.57 -10.13
CA PRO A 85 -0.72 -2.47 -10.01
C PRO A 85 -1.23 -1.28 -10.82
N LYS A 86 -2.18 -1.49 -11.74
CA LYS A 86 -2.83 -0.39 -12.48
C LYS A 86 -3.94 0.29 -11.69
N THR A 87 -4.73 -0.47 -10.95
CA THR A 87 -5.90 0.04 -10.23
C THR A 87 -5.80 -0.34 -8.77
N VAL A 88 -5.79 0.67 -7.89
CA VAL A 88 -5.71 0.50 -6.45
C VAL A 88 -7.00 0.96 -5.83
N LYS A 89 -7.73 0.02 -5.23
CA LYS A 89 -8.96 0.28 -4.49
C LYS A 89 -8.64 0.33 -3.00
N LEU A 90 -8.98 1.44 -2.36
CA LEU A 90 -8.69 1.68 -0.96
C LEU A 90 -9.97 1.55 -0.14
N PHE A 91 -9.88 0.80 0.95
CA PHE A 91 -10.96 0.59 1.88
C PHE A 91 -10.46 0.97 3.28
N ALA A 92 -11.09 1.96 3.90
CA ALA A 92 -10.76 2.38 5.26
C ALA A 92 -11.83 1.94 6.25
N ASN A 93 -11.42 1.63 7.48
CA ASN A 93 -12.30 1.24 8.59
C ASN A 93 -13.12 -0.02 8.28
N LYS A 94 -12.47 -1.03 7.70
CA LYS A 94 -13.09 -2.28 7.24
C LYS A 94 -12.20 -3.43 7.69
N GLU A 95 -12.66 -4.17 8.70
CA GLU A 95 -12.00 -5.38 9.19
C GLU A 95 -12.43 -6.58 8.32
N HIS A 96 -11.52 -7.53 8.09
CA HIS A 96 -11.79 -8.80 7.39
C HIS A 96 -12.39 -8.65 5.97
N MET A 97 -11.77 -7.84 5.13
CA MET A 97 -12.05 -7.83 3.69
C MET A 97 -11.39 -9.03 3.01
N GLY A 98 -12.15 -9.72 2.18
CA GLY A 98 -11.68 -10.81 1.33
C GLY A 98 -12.20 -10.64 -0.10
N PHE A 99 -11.63 -11.37 -1.05
CA PHE A 99 -12.02 -11.26 -2.46
C PHE A 99 -13.52 -11.51 -2.72
N SER A 100 -14.18 -12.30 -1.87
CA SER A 100 -15.62 -12.57 -1.96
C SER A 100 -16.51 -11.38 -1.58
N ASN A 101 -16.09 -10.53 -0.64
CA ASN A 101 -16.91 -9.41 -0.14
C ASN A 101 -16.40 -8.03 -0.57
N VAL A 102 -15.14 -7.91 -0.98
CA VAL A 102 -14.51 -6.65 -1.40
C VAL A 102 -15.22 -5.99 -2.59
N ASN A 103 -15.84 -6.80 -3.45
CA ASN A 103 -16.61 -6.31 -4.60
C ASN A 103 -18.02 -5.85 -4.22
N ASP A 104 -18.53 -6.26 -3.05
CA ASP A 104 -19.86 -5.89 -2.55
C ASP A 104 -19.82 -4.51 -1.86
N TYR A 105 -18.67 -4.14 -1.28
CA TYR A 105 -18.48 -2.86 -0.64
C TYR A 105 -17.93 -1.80 -1.61
N PRO A 106 -18.46 -0.56 -1.58
CA PRO A 106 -17.88 0.52 -2.35
C PRO A 106 -16.51 0.90 -1.79
N PRO A 107 -15.47 1.02 -2.63
CA PRO A 107 -14.17 1.50 -2.19
C PRO A 107 -14.28 2.94 -1.68
N SER A 108 -13.56 3.23 -0.60
CA SER A 108 -13.44 4.59 -0.07
C SER A 108 -12.85 5.50 -1.15
N ASP A 109 -11.80 5.05 -1.82
CA ASP A 109 -11.20 5.74 -2.95
C ASP A 109 -10.66 4.73 -3.97
N THR A 110 -10.57 5.15 -5.23
CA THR A 110 -10.01 4.31 -6.29
C THR A 110 -9.03 5.16 -7.07
N VAL A 111 -7.80 4.67 -7.15
CA VAL A 111 -6.69 5.32 -7.80
C VAL A 111 -6.29 4.50 -9.01
N VAL A 112 -6.17 5.16 -10.14
CA VAL A 112 -5.56 4.57 -11.34
C VAL A 112 -4.13 5.07 -11.38
N LEU A 113 -3.18 4.15 -11.28
CA LEU A 113 -1.75 4.43 -11.32
C LEU A 113 -1.29 4.48 -12.78
N SER A 114 -0.52 5.51 -13.10
CA SER A 114 0.18 5.65 -14.38
C SER A 114 1.64 5.22 -14.25
N GLU A 115 2.36 5.15 -15.36
CA GLU A 115 3.78 4.80 -15.43
C GLU A 115 4.64 5.73 -14.55
N ASP A 116 4.29 7.02 -14.48
CA ASP A 116 4.91 7.99 -13.57
C ASP A 116 4.62 7.73 -12.08
N ASP A 117 3.46 7.17 -11.76
CA ASP A 117 3.09 6.88 -10.37
C ASP A 117 3.88 5.69 -9.83
N LEU A 118 4.08 4.67 -10.68
CA LEU A 118 4.89 3.47 -10.39
C LEU A 118 6.39 3.78 -10.17
N LYS A 119 6.87 4.97 -10.58
CA LYS A 119 8.22 5.47 -10.25
C LYS A 119 8.35 5.96 -8.80
N GLY A 120 7.27 5.87 -8.01
CA GLY A 120 7.24 6.29 -6.61
C GLY A 120 6.80 7.73 -6.43
N LYS A 121 5.95 8.23 -7.32
CA LYS A 121 5.31 9.52 -7.16
C LYS A 121 4.19 9.41 -6.11
N PRO A 122 4.07 10.38 -5.18
CA PRO A 122 2.99 10.38 -4.21
C PRO A 122 1.67 10.70 -4.89
N VAL A 123 0.74 9.75 -4.85
CA VAL A 123 -0.62 9.91 -5.36
C VAL A 123 -1.52 10.44 -4.25
N ILE A 124 -2.08 11.62 -4.50
CA ILE A 124 -2.95 12.29 -3.54
C ILE A 124 -4.31 11.62 -3.53
N LEU A 125 -4.72 11.16 -2.35
CA LEU A 125 -6.01 10.52 -2.13
C LEU A 125 -7.07 11.53 -1.71
N LYS A 126 -8.33 11.12 -1.71
CA LYS A 126 -9.41 11.89 -1.09
C LYS A 126 -9.32 11.86 0.43
N TYR A 127 -8.36 12.61 1.01
CA TYR A 127 -8.10 12.67 2.45
C TYR A 127 -9.35 12.94 3.31
N VAL A 128 -10.37 13.61 2.75
CA VAL A 128 -11.68 13.83 3.38
C VAL A 128 -12.37 12.53 3.79
N LYS A 129 -12.16 11.44 3.04
CA LYS A 129 -12.67 10.10 3.35
C LYS A 129 -11.75 9.33 4.31
N PHE A 130 -10.51 9.77 4.45
CA PHE A 130 -9.48 9.14 5.29
C PHE A 130 -9.07 10.03 6.48
N GLN A 131 -10.00 10.84 6.99
CA GLN A 131 -9.80 11.71 8.17
C GLN A 131 -9.59 10.92 9.47
N ASN A 132 -10.14 9.71 9.54
CA ASN A 132 -10.06 8.84 10.71
C ASN A 132 -9.91 7.40 10.21
N VAL A 133 -8.71 7.02 9.81
CA VAL A 133 -8.40 5.62 9.49
C VAL A 133 -7.96 4.94 10.78
N ARG A 134 -8.78 4.02 11.24
CA ARG A 134 -8.57 3.18 12.43
C ARG A 134 -8.92 1.75 12.04
N ARG A 135 -8.17 0.77 12.57
CA ARG A 135 -8.40 -0.68 12.40
C ARG A 135 -8.82 -1.13 10.99
#